data_AF-A0AAW1Z0D8-F1
#
_entry.id   AF-A0AAW1Z0D8-F1
#
_cell.length_a   1.000
_cell.length_b   1.000
_cell.length_c   1.000
_cell.angle_alpha   90.00
_cell.angle_beta   90.00
_cell.angle_gamma   90.00
#
_symmetry.space_group_name_H-M   'P 1'
#
loop_
_entity.id
_entity.type
_entity.pdbx_description
1 polymer ?
#
loop_
_entity_poly.entity_id
_entity_poly.type
_entity_poly.pdbx_seq_one_letter_code
_entity_poly.pdbx_strand_id
1 'polypeptide(L)'
;MTEMRVDQHNRLDAQLLLFMDQLEALEEKRHKLNSLIEEGWFSIAKARYSMGNKQVSVLQYASEMEPLVHVEASLLEGGTAEFKCERRENKTEEPKNNTVEDIGAKETGLRRRINTKQKGVKEEEQETDPQVKTKAESSTPEHRDPLKWFGILVPQNLKQAQSAFKEVITLSAEIASLQSAILATRKEMQMKEKQEKTQPEIKEE
;
A
#
# COMPACT_ATOMS: atom_id res chain seq x y z
N MET A 1 -27.63 -48.17 2.46
CA MET A 1 -28.23 -46.98 1.79
C MET A 1 -28.33 -45.79 2.73
N THR A 2 -28.60 -46.00 4.03
CA THR A 2 -28.60 -44.98 5.08
C THR A 2 -27.21 -44.40 5.39
N GLU A 3 -26.17 -45.23 5.49
CA GLU A 3 -24.79 -44.76 5.73
C GLU A 3 -24.28 -43.78 4.65
N MET A 4 -24.47 -44.10 3.36
CA MET A 4 -24.08 -43.20 2.26
C MET A 4 -24.79 -41.83 2.29
N ARG A 5 -26.03 -41.78 2.81
CA ARG A 5 -26.80 -40.53 2.90
C ARG A 5 -26.32 -39.67 4.07
N VAL A 6 -25.90 -40.30 5.17
CA VAL A 6 -25.27 -39.64 6.32
C VAL A 6 -23.91 -39.05 5.94
N ASP A 7 -23.09 -39.80 5.20
CA ASP A 7 -21.77 -39.31 4.73
C ASP A 7 -21.89 -38.08 3.81
N GLN A 8 -22.93 -38.04 2.97
CA GLN A 8 -23.22 -36.87 2.13
C GLN A 8 -23.60 -35.63 2.94
N HIS A 9 -24.45 -35.79 3.96
CA HIS A 9 -24.84 -34.69 4.85
C HIS A 9 -23.63 -34.15 5.62
N ASN A 10 -22.81 -35.04 6.17
CA ASN A 10 -21.59 -34.65 6.88
C ASN A 10 -20.63 -33.87 5.97
N ARG A 11 -20.54 -34.23 4.69
CA ARG A 11 -19.70 -33.52 3.72
C ARG A 11 -20.25 -32.14 3.34
N LEU A 12 -21.58 -31.98 3.28
CA LEU A 12 -22.21 -30.68 3.05
C LEU A 12 -22.04 -29.75 4.26
N ASP A 13 -22.23 -30.29 5.46
CA ASP A 13 -22.03 -29.55 6.70
C ASP A 13 -20.58 -29.08 6.86
N ALA A 14 -19.61 -29.97 6.60
CA ALA A 14 -18.20 -29.60 6.58
C ALA A 14 -17.87 -28.49 5.56
N GLN A 15 -18.54 -28.50 4.39
CA GLN A 15 -18.36 -27.46 3.38
C GLN A 15 -19.01 -26.13 3.78
N LEU A 16 -20.16 -26.18 4.46
CA LEU A 16 -20.81 -25.01 5.02
C LEU A 16 -19.94 -24.36 6.10
N LEU A 17 -19.39 -25.16 7.02
CA LEU A 17 -18.45 -24.68 8.05
C LEU A 17 -17.24 -24.00 7.40
N LEU A 18 -16.61 -24.64 6.42
CA LEU A 18 -15.50 -24.04 5.67
C LEU A 18 -15.89 -22.69 5.04
N PHE A 19 -17.08 -22.58 4.45
CA PHE A 19 -17.56 -21.34 3.88
C PHE A 19 -17.77 -20.25 4.93
N MET A 20 -18.29 -20.60 6.12
CA MET A 20 -18.46 -19.66 7.23
C MET A 20 -17.10 -19.17 7.75
N ASP A 21 -16.14 -20.07 7.94
CA ASP A 21 -14.77 -19.72 8.35
C ASP A 21 -14.11 -18.77 7.32
N GLN A 22 -14.32 -19.01 6.03
CA GLN A 22 -13.82 -18.14 4.97
C GLN A 22 -14.46 -16.75 5.00
N LEU A 23 -15.76 -16.65 5.30
CA LEU A 23 -16.46 -15.37 5.44
C LEU A 23 -15.99 -14.59 6.67
N GLU A 24 -15.78 -15.26 7.80
CA GLU A 24 -15.23 -14.65 9.01
C GLU A 24 -13.83 -14.07 8.72
N ALA A 25 -12.94 -14.88 8.14
CA ALA A 25 -11.61 -14.43 7.74
C ALA A 25 -11.63 -13.26 6.74
N LEU A 26 -12.64 -13.20 5.87
CA LEU A 26 -12.83 -12.09 4.93
C LEU A 26 -13.19 -10.80 5.66
N GLU A 27 -14.12 -10.86 6.60
CA GLU A 27 -14.56 -9.69 7.37
C GLU A 27 -13.45 -9.16 8.28
N GLU A 28 -12.70 -10.04 8.94
CA GLU A 28 -11.51 -9.65 9.73
C GLU A 28 -10.47 -8.92 8.87
N LYS A 29 -10.12 -9.49 7.71
CA LYS A 29 -9.15 -8.88 6.79
C LYS A 29 -9.65 -7.55 6.23
N ARG A 30 -10.94 -7.45 5.91
CA ARG A 30 -11.56 -6.17 5.46
C ARG A 30 -11.50 -5.12 6.54
N HIS A 31 -11.81 -5.48 7.78
CA HIS A 31 -11.72 -4.56 8.90
C HIS A 31 -10.29 -4.03 9.07
N LYS A 32 -9.31 -4.93 9.10
CA LYS A 32 -7.88 -4.57 9.16
C LYS A 32 -7.44 -3.69 7.99
N LEU A 33 -7.86 -4.02 6.78
CA LEU A 33 -7.56 -3.24 5.57
C LEU A 33 -8.12 -1.82 5.68
N ASN A 34 -9.37 -1.66 6.14
CA ASN A 34 -9.98 -0.35 6.33
C ASN A 34 -9.23 0.48 7.37
N SER A 35 -8.88 -0.11 8.51
CA SER A 35 -8.10 0.58 9.55
C SER A 35 -6.75 1.08 9.02
N LEU A 36 -6.03 0.27 8.25
CA LEU A 36 -4.75 0.66 7.66
C LEU A 36 -4.90 1.73 6.57
N ILE A 37 -5.98 1.67 5.77
CA ILE A 37 -6.29 2.71 4.79
C ILE A 37 -6.55 4.05 5.48
N GLU A 38 -7.36 4.05 6.55
CA GLU A 38 -7.64 5.24 7.34
C GLU A 38 -6.36 5.82 7.97
N GLU A 39 -5.52 4.97 8.57
CA GLU A 39 -4.23 5.37 9.14
C GLU A 39 -3.30 5.95 8.07
N GLY A 40 -3.21 5.30 6.90
CA GLY A 40 -2.39 5.74 5.78
C GLY A 40 -2.81 7.11 5.26
N TRP A 41 -4.11 7.31 5.01
CA TRP A 41 -4.63 8.60 4.56
C TRP A 41 -4.50 9.70 5.61
N PHE A 42 -4.75 9.38 6.87
CA PHE A 42 -4.57 10.33 7.96
C PHE A 42 -3.11 10.78 8.09
N SER A 43 -2.17 9.84 7.94
CA SER A 43 -0.74 10.13 7.96
C SER A 43 -0.29 10.97 6.75
N ILE A 44 -0.84 10.73 5.55
CA ILE A 44 -0.65 11.61 4.38
C ILE A 44 -1.17 13.02 4.69
N ALA A 45 -2.37 13.14 5.27
CA ALA A 45 -2.96 14.43 5.59
C ALA A 45 -2.09 15.23 6.58
N LYS A 46 -1.56 14.57 7.63
CA LYS A 46 -0.60 15.18 8.55
C LYS A 46 0.68 15.64 7.85
N ALA A 47 1.24 14.82 6.95
CA ALA A 47 2.44 15.18 6.19
C ALA A 47 2.19 16.41 5.31
N ARG A 48 1.05 16.46 4.60
CA ARG A 48 0.62 17.62 3.79
C ARG A 48 0.39 18.87 4.62
N TYR A 49 -0.14 18.73 5.83
CA TYR A 49 -0.32 19.85 6.74
C TYR A 49 1.02 20.42 7.20
N SER A 50 1.99 19.57 7.57
CA SER A 50 3.29 20.02 8.06
C SER A 50 4.22 20.55 6.97
N MET A 51 4.25 19.90 5.79
CA MET A 51 5.16 20.30 4.69
C MET A 51 4.54 21.34 3.75
N GLY A 52 3.21 21.49 3.78
CA GLY A 52 2.45 22.27 2.83
C GLY A 52 1.97 21.43 1.63
N ASN A 53 0.84 21.85 1.09
CA ASN A 53 0.08 21.11 0.08
C ASN A 53 0.86 20.80 -1.22
N LYS A 54 1.81 21.66 -1.60
CA LYS A 54 2.59 21.51 -2.83
C LYS A 54 3.72 20.47 -2.72
N GLN A 55 4.16 20.18 -1.50
CA GLN A 55 5.33 19.32 -1.27
C GLN A 55 4.99 17.84 -1.23
N VAL A 56 3.76 17.46 -0.87
CA VAL A 56 3.29 16.07 -0.95
C VAL A 56 2.15 16.05 -1.97
N SER A 57 2.56 15.97 -3.24
CA SER A 57 1.67 16.05 -4.40
C SER A 57 2.22 15.21 -5.55
N VAL A 58 1.32 14.85 -6.49
CA VAL A 58 1.63 14.11 -7.72
C VAL A 58 2.70 14.80 -8.57
N LEU A 59 2.81 16.13 -8.45
CA LEU A 59 3.83 16.92 -9.17
C LEU A 59 5.28 16.57 -8.78
N GLN A 60 5.48 15.91 -7.64
CA GLN A 60 6.82 15.55 -7.15
C GLN A 60 7.28 14.17 -7.65
N TYR A 61 6.44 13.41 -8.36
CA TYR A 61 6.83 12.08 -8.82
C TYR A 61 7.98 12.16 -9.82
N ALA A 62 8.91 11.21 -9.74
CA ALA A 62 10.00 11.11 -10.70
C ALA A 62 9.47 10.80 -12.10
N SER A 63 10.14 11.33 -13.13
CA SER A 63 9.78 11.06 -14.53
C SER A 63 9.88 9.57 -14.91
N GLU A 64 10.76 8.82 -14.24
CA GLU A 64 10.96 7.39 -14.41
C GLU A 64 10.51 6.62 -13.16
N MET A 65 9.20 6.51 -12.95
CA MET A 65 8.61 5.73 -11.86
C MET A 65 8.51 4.24 -12.23
N GLU A 66 9.18 3.38 -11.47
CA GLU A 66 9.05 1.92 -11.58
C GLU A 66 8.19 1.33 -10.43
N PRO A 67 7.37 0.30 -10.70
CA PRO A 67 6.63 -0.40 -9.66
C PRO A 67 7.56 -1.19 -8.74
N LEU A 68 7.45 -0.96 -7.43
CA LEU A 68 8.20 -1.72 -6.41
C LEU A 68 7.52 -3.03 -5.99
N VAL A 69 6.21 -3.12 -6.22
CA VAL A 69 5.39 -4.27 -5.86
C VAL A 69 4.72 -4.79 -7.12
N HIS A 70 4.86 -6.09 -7.36
CA HIS A 70 4.21 -6.81 -8.45
C HIS A 70 3.21 -7.80 -7.85
N VAL A 71 2.12 -8.05 -8.56
CA VAL A 71 1.13 -9.05 -8.16
C VAL A 71 1.15 -10.15 -9.19
N GLU A 72 1.52 -11.35 -8.76
CA GLU A 72 1.40 -12.56 -9.57
C GLU A 72 0.03 -13.19 -9.33
N ALA A 73 -0.63 -13.57 -10.42
CA ALA A 73 -1.88 -14.31 -10.40
C ALA A 73 -1.64 -15.73 -10.89
N SER A 74 -1.92 -16.71 -10.04
CA SER A 74 -1.84 -18.13 -10.37
C SER A 74 -3.22 -18.79 -10.24
N LEU A 75 -3.57 -19.66 -11.17
CA LEU A 75 -4.79 -20.45 -11.09
C LEU A 75 -4.50 -21.78 -10.38
N LEU A 76 -5.20 -22.05 -9.29
CA LEU A 76 -5.08 -23.28 -8.51
C LEU A 76 -5.98 -24.39 -9.06
N GLU A 77 -5.67 -25.63 -8.68
CA GLU A 77 -6.50 -26.81 -8.93
C GLU A 77 -7.87 -26.62 -8.26
N GLY A 78 -8.92 -26.44 -9.06
CA GLY A 78 -10.26 -26.07 -8.58
C GLY A 78 -10.80 -24.76 -9.16
N GLY A 79 -10.00 -24.04 -9.96
CA GLY A 79 -10.43 -22.80 -10.63
C GLY A 79 -10.45 -21.58 -9.71
N THR A 80 -9.79 -21.67 -8.55
CA THR A 80 -9.54 -20.55 -7.65
C THR A 80 -8.31 -19.77 -8.12
N ALA A 81 -8.40 -18.45 -8.14
CA ALA A 81 -7.26 -17.58 -8.38
C ALA A 81 -6.55 -17.27 -7.05
N GLU A 82 -5.23 -17.45 -7.03
CA GLU A 82 -4.35 -17.05 -5.94
C GLU A 82 -3.53 -15.84 -6.42
N PHE A 83 -3.45 -14.83 -5.56
CA PHE A 83 -2.71 -13.60 -5.81
C PHE A 83 -1.59 -13.47 -4.78
N LYS A 84 -0.36 -13.31 -5.26
CA LYS A 84 0.83 -13.12 -4.42
C LYS A 84 1.50 -11.79 -4.74
N CYS A 85 1.83 -11.04 -3.70
CA CYS A 85 2.61 -9.82 -3.83
C CYS A 85 4.10 -10.14 -3.75
N GLU A 86 4.84 -9.87 -4.83
CA GLU A 86 6.30 -9.88 -4.82
C GLU A 86 6.82 -8.45 -4.70
N ARG A 87 7.77 -8.25 -3.78
CA ARG A 87 8.36 -6.93 -3.53
C ARG A 87 9.83 -6.93 -3.92
N ARG A 88 10.20 -5.98 -4.77
CA ARG A 88 11.62 -5.70 -5.01
C ARG A 88 12.14 -4.84 -3.86
N GLU A 89 12.96 -5.42 -3.00
CA GLU A 89 13.64 -4.66 -1.96
C GLU A 89 14.77 -3.83 -2.59
N ASN A 90 14.64 -2.51 -2.49
CA ASN A 90 15.79 -1.64 -2.64
C ASN A 90 16.59 -1.78 -1.33
N LYS A 91 17.78 -2.40 -1.38
CA LYS A 91 18.73 -2.29 -0.28
C LYS A 91 19.03 -0.81 -0.05
N THR A 92 18.40 -0.21 0.93
CA THR A 92 18.84 1.06 1.50
C THR A 92 20.07 0.74 2.33
N GLU A 93 21.25 0.87 1.73
CA GLU A 93 22.46 1.05 2.51
C GLU A 93 22.28 2.35 3.29
N GLU A 94 21.97 2.25 4.59
CA GLU A 94 22.06 3.41 5.47
C GLU A 94 23.54 3.82 5.52
N PRO A 95 23.92 5.03 5.06
CA PRO A 95 25.24 5.52 5.37
C PRO A 95 25.28 5.78 6.87
N LYS A 96 26.00 4.91 7.60
CA LYS A 96 26.57 5.27 8.90
C LYS A 96 27.49 6.46 8.65
N ASN A 97 27.02 7.68 8.88
CA ASN A 97 27.89 8.79 9.18
C ASN A 97 27.18 9.78 10.12
N ASN A 98 27.61 9.70 11.37
CA ASN A 98 27.46 10.75 12.36
C ASN A 98 28.26 11.98 11.91
N THR A 99 27.63 12.89 11.18
CA THR A 99 28.03 14.30 11.17
C THR A 99 26.77 15.14 11.24
N VAL A 100 26.31 15.39 12.46
CA VAL A 100 25.35 16.45 12.75
C VAL A 100 26.06 17.76 12.41
N GLU A 101 25.82 18.31 11.23
CA GLU A 101 26.06 19.73 11.00
C GLU A 101 24.96 20.51 11.75
N ASP A 102 25.39 21.18 12.81
CA ASP A 102 24.60 22.10 13.62
C ASP A 102 24.16 23.30 12.77
N ILE A 103 23.06 23.16 12.04
CA ILE A 103 22.32 24.31 11.49
C ILE A 103 21.22 24.68 12.48
N GLY A 104 21.65 24.99 13.71
CA GLY A 104 20.86 25.75 14.67
C GLY A 104 21.20 27.23 14.54
N ALA A 105 20.19 28.09 14.32
CA ALA A 105 20.35 29.50 14.59
C ALA A 105 20.75 29.66 16.07
N LYS A 106 21.99 30.07 16.33
CA LYS A 106 22.39 30.54 17.66
C LYS A 106 21.60 31.80 17.99
N GLU A 107 20.36 31.64 18.47
CA GLU A 107 19.57 32.72 19.03
C GLU A 107 20.11 33.08 20.41
N THR A 108 21.26 33.76 20.40
CA THR A 108 21.72 34.55 21.54
C THR A 108 21.10 35.95 21.46
N GLY A 109 20.23 36.28 22.41
CA GLY A 109 20.16 37.64 22.94
C GLY A 109 19.02 38.53 22.43
N LEU A 110 17.96 38.62 23.25
CA LEU A 110 17.27 39.83 23.68
C LEU A 110 17.33 41.06 22.73
N ARG A 111 16.29 41.22 21.90
CA ARG A 111 16.10 42.43 21.06
C ARG A 111 16.00 43.69 21.91
N ARG A 112 17.02 44.55 21.87
CA ARG A 112 16.95 45.94 22.31
C ARG A 112 16.73 46.84 21.09
N ARG A 113 15.56 47.47 21.03
CA ARG A 113 15.16 48.42 19.99
C ARG A 113 15.97 49.71 20.13
N ILE A 114 16.78 50.06 19.13
CA ILE A 114 17.36 51.40 18.99
C ILE A 114 17.12 51.89 17.56
N ASN A 115 16.48 53.05 17.46
CA ASN A 115 16.24 53.80 16.22
C ASN A 115 17.54 54.44 15.71
N THR A 116 17.94 54.24 14.44
CA THR A 116 18.56 55.32 13.64
C THR A 116 18.50 55.04 12.12
N LYS A 117 17.74 55.90 11.42
CA LYS A 117 17.83 56.45 10.05
C LYS A 117 18.57 55.70 8.91
N GLN A 118 17.76 55.32 7.91
CA GLN A 118 17.79 55.65 6.46
C GLN A 118 19.12 55.84 5.67
N LYS A 119 19.16 55.11 4.52
CA LYS A 119 19.85 55.30 3.21
C LYS A 119 20.79 54.13 2.89
N GLY A 120 20.81 53.49 1.72
CA GLY A 120 20.09 53.70 0.46
C GLY A 120 20.23 52.48 -0.47
N VAL A 121 19.56 52.59 -1.63
CA VAL A 121 19.33 51.60 -2.71
C VAL A 121 20.58 51.26 -3.54
N LYS A 122 20.65 50.02 -4.05
CA LYS A 122 21.07 49.54 -5.41
C LYS A 122 21.24 48.00 -5.35
N GLU A 123 20.34 47.18 -5.89
CA GLU A 123 20.25 46.72 -7.30
C GLU A 123 21.58 46.25 -7.88
N GLU A 124 21.72 44.94 -8.12
CA GLU A 124 22.16 44.40 -9.42
C GLU A 124 21.89 42.89 -9.51
N GLU A 125 21.16 42.55 -10.56
CA GLU A 125 20.81 41.24 -11.09
C GLU A 125 22.06 40.56 -11.66
N GLN A 126 22.20 39.24 -11.50
CA GLN A 126 22.95 38.41 -12.45
C GLN A 126 22.22 37.09 -12.66
N GLU A 127 21.40 37.06 -13.71
CA GLU A 127 21.06 35.87 -14.46
C GLU A 127 22.33 35.29 -15.09
N THR A 128 22.58 33.99 -14.93
CA THR A 128 23.34 33.21 -15.89
C THR A 128 22.75 31.80 -15.95
N ASP A 129 21.87 31.61 -16.92
CA ASP A 129 21.55 30.30 -17.49
C ASP A 129 22.80 29.76 -18.21
N PRO A 130 23.07 28.45 -18.11
CA PRO A 130 23.39 27.75 -19.35
C PRO A 130 22.70 26.40 -19.49
N GLN A 131 21.82 26.35 -20.49
CA GLN A 131 21.78 25.35 -21.57
C GLN A 131 21.85 23.87 -21.18
N VAL A 132 20.65 23.28 -21.22
CA VAL A 132 20.30 21.97 -21.79
C VAL A 132 21.46 21.24 -22.48
N LYS A 133 21.99 20.23 -21.81
CA LYS A 133 22.65 19.08 -22.44
C LYS A 133 21.92 17.82 -21.98
N THR A 134 21.11 17.30 -22.88
CA THR A 134 20.56 15.95 -22.87
C THR A 134 21.70 14.94 -22.75
N LYS A 135 21.90 14.45 -21.54
CA LYS A 135 22.59 13.19 -21.28
C LYS A 135 21.59 12.36 -20.50
N ALA A 136 21.22 11.21 -21.05
CA ALA A 136 20.48 10.18 -20.34
C ALA A 136 21.32 9.78 -19.12
N GLU A 137 21.05 10.42 -17.99
CA GLU A 137 21.64 10.09 -16.71
C GLU A 137 20.99 8.78 -16.27
N SER A 138 21.79 7.72 -16.31
CA SER A 138 21.49 6.49 -15.60
C SER A 138 21.05 6.84 -14.19
N SER A 139 19.79 6.53 -13.85
CA SER A 139 19.18 6.86 -12.57
C SER A 139 20.11 6.57 -11.41
N THR A 140 20.49 7.63 -10.69
CA THR A 140 21.27 7.49 -9.46
C THR A 140 20.48 6.63 -8.47
N PRO A 141 21.13 5.81 -7.62
CA PRO A 141 20.45 4.93 -6.67
C PRO A 141 19.51 5.68 -5.71
N GLU A 142 19.65 6.99 -5.56
CA GLU A 142 18.82 7.85 -4.72
C GLU A 142 17.40 8.07 -5.27
N HIS A 143 17.20 8.02 -6.59
CA HIS A 143 15.86 8.15 -7.21
C HIS A 143 14.99 6.89 -7.06
N ARG A 144 15.56 5.79 -6.56
CA ARG A 144 14.84 4.52 -6.38
C ARG A 144 13.91 4.50 -5.17
N ASP A 145 14.12 5.37 -4.18
CA ASP A 145 13.21 5.46 -3.03
C ASP A 145 12.13 6.52 -3.28
N PRO A 146 10.86 6.11 -3.48
CA PRO A 146 9.77 7.04 -3.77
C PRO A 146 9.49 8.04 -2.65
N LEU A 147 9.98 7.80 -1.42
CA LEU A 147 9.87 8.81 -0.36
C LEU A 147 10.77 10.02 -0.60
N LYS A 148 11.94 9.83 -1.23
CA LYS A 148 12.90 10.91 -1.49
C LYS A 148 12.43 11.89 -2.57
N TRP A 149 11.42 11.50 -3.36
CA TRP A 149 10.77 12.40 -4.32
C TRP A 149 10.15 13.63 -3.66
N PHE A 150 9.78 13.53 -2.39
CA PHE A 150 9.17 14.63 -1.62
C PHE A 150 10.20 15.49 -0.86
N GLY A 151 11.48 15.38 -1.23
CA GLY A 151 12.59 16.14 -0.67
C GLY A 151 13.53 15.31 0.21
N ILE A 152 14.66 15.93 0.58
CA ILE A 152 15.75 15.28 1.33
C ILE A 152 15.31 14.91 2.76
N LEU A 153 14.41 15.70 3.35
CA LEU A 153 13.93 15.50 4.71
C LEU A 153 12.48 14.97 4.70
N VAL A 154 12.36 13.64 4.63
CA VAL A 154 11.07 12.95 4.61
C VAL A 154 10.42 12.95 6.00
N PRO A 155 9.22 13.51 6.20
CA PRO A 155 8.55 13.50 7.49
C PRO A 155 8.19 12.09 7.95
N GLN A 156 8.19 11.89 9.27
CA GLN A 156 7.83 10.62 9.89
C GLN A 156 6.41 10.14 9.47
N ASN A 157 5.46 11.07 9.36
CA ASN A 157 4.09 10.74 8.92
C ASN A 157 4.06 10.18 7.49
N LEU A 158 4.96 10.61 6.60
CA LEU A 158 5.01 10.09 5.23
C LEU A 158 5.59 8.67 5.20
N LYS A 159 6.57 8.39 6.06
CA LYS A 159 7.09 7.02 6.27
C LYS A 159 6.00 6.09 6.83
N GLN A 160 5.24 6.56 7.82
CA GLN A 160 4.10 5.84 8.41
C GLN A 160 3.00 5.55 7.37
N ALA A 161 2.66 6.55 6.55
CA ALA A 161 1.73 6.34 5.44
C ALA A 161 2.26 5.26 4.48
N GLN A 162 3.55 5.34 4.12
CA GLN A 162 4.16 4.35 3.23
C GLN A 162 4.08 2.94 3.84
N SER A 163 4.40 2.74 5.13
CA SER A 163 4.28 1.42 5.76
C SER A 163 2.84 0.91 5.78
N ALA A 164 1.87 1.76 6.12
CA ALA A 164 0.46 1.39 6.11
C ALA A 164 0.01 0.94 4.71
N PHE A 165 0.30 1.72 3.66
CA PHE A 165 -0.07 1.34 2.29
C PHE A 165 0.67 0.12 1.76
N LYS A 166 1.91 -0.14 2.21
CA LYS A 166 2.61 -1.39 1.90
C LYS A 166 1.84 -2.60 2.42
N GLU A 167 1.35 -2.54 3.65
CA GLU A 167 0.54 -3.61 4.23
C GLU A 167 -0.83 -3.73 3.55
N VAL A 168 -1.47 -2.60 3.23
CA VAL A 168 -2.76 -2.57 2.49
C VAL A 168 -2.65 -3.30 1.16
N ILE A 169 -1.58 -3.09 0.39
CA ILE A 169 -1.38 -3.74 -0.91
C ILE A 169 -1.27 -5.26 -0.73
N THR A 170 -0.48 -5.73 0.23
CA THR A 170 -0.34 -7.16 0.55
C THR A 170 -1.67 -7.76 0.98
N LEU A 171 -2.38 -7.12 1.92
CA LEU A 171 -3.69 -7.58 2.39
C LEU A 171 -4.73 -7.59 1.27
N SER A 172 -4.66 -6.65 0.32
CA SER A 172 -5.57 -6.61 -0.82
C SER A 172 -5.44 -7.86 -1.70
N ALA A 173 -4.22 -8.33 -1.95
CA ALA A 173 -3.98 -9.57 -2.70
C ALA A 173 -4.48 -10.81 -1.92
N GLU A 174 -4.27 -10.85 -0.60
CA GLU A 174 -4.80 -11.92 0.24
C GLU A 174 -6.34 -11.94 0.25
N ILE A 175 -6.98 -10.77 0.35
CA ILE A 175 -8.44 -10.63 0.28
C ILE A 175 -8.95 -11.07 -1.08
N ALA A 176 -8.30 -10.68 -2.18
CA ALA A 176 -8.69 -11.09 -3.52
C ALA A 176 -8.61 -12.62 -3.70
N SER A 177 -7.56 -13.25 -3.14
CA SER A 177 -7.40 -14.71 -3.15
C SER A 177 -8.50 -15.40 -2.35
N LEU A 178 -8.79 -14.88 -1.15
CA LEU A 178 -9.84 -15.40 -0.27
C LEU A 178 -11.23 -15.24 -0.91
N GLN A 179 -11.50 -14.10 -1.55
CA GLN A 179 -12.73 -13.88 -2.31
C GLN A 179 -12.87 -14.87 -3.46
N SER A 180 -11.79 -15.17 -4.17
CA SER A 180 -11.82 -16.20 -5.21
C SER A 180 -12.13 -17.58 -4.63
N ALA A 181 -11.57 -17.92 -3.46
CA ALA A 181 -11.84 -19.17 -2.76
C ALA A 181 -13.32 -19.27 -2.33
N ILE A 182 -13.87 -18.20 -1.74
CA ILE A 182 -15.29 -18.10 -1.32
C ILE A 182 -16.24 -18.29 -2.50
N LEU A 183 -15.92 -17.70 -3.65
CA LEU A 183 -16.75 -17.86 -4.85
C LEU A 183 -16.71 -19.30 -5.36
N ALA A 184 -15.57 -19.98 -5.28
CA ALA A 184 -15.44 -21.39 -5.66
C ALA A 184 -16.21 -22.29 -4.71
N THR A 185 -16.04 -22.16 -3.39
CA THR A 185 -16.79 -22.96 -2.39
C THR A 185 -18.29 -22.74 -2.52
N ARG A 186 -18.75 -21.50 -2.72
CA ARG A 186 -20.16 -21.20 -2.99
C ARG A 186 -20.67 -21.89 -4.25
N LYS A 187 -19.90 -21.86 -5.34
CA LYS A 187 -20.27 -22.50 -6.61
C LYS A 187 -20.39 -24.01 -6.47
N GLU A 188 -19.46 -24.64 -5.76
CA GLU A 188 -19.49 -26.08 -5.48
C GLU A 188 -20.71 -26.49 -4.67
N MET A 189 -21.05 -25.76 -3.60
CA MET A 189 -22.26 -26.02 -2.81
C MET A 189 -23.52 -25.94 -3.67
N GLN A 190 -23.64 -24.90 -4.50
CA GLN A 190 -24.78 -24.75 -5.41
C GLN A 190 -24.90 -25.88 -6.45
N MET A 191 -23.77 -26.44 -6.91
CA MET A 191 -23.82 -27.59 -7.82
C MET A 191 -24.33 -28.85 -7.12
N LYS A 192 -23.91 -29.09 -5.88
CA LYS A 192 -24.34 -30.25 -5.09
C LYS A 192 -25.82 -30.20 -4.74
N GLU A 193 -26.35 -29.03 -4.35
CA GLU A 193 -27.79 -28.84 -4.12
C GLU A 193 -28.64 -29.11 -5.37
N LYS A 194 -28.13 -28.77 -6.56
CA LYS A 194 -28.83 -29.05 -7.82
C LYS A 194 -28.82 -30.54 -8.17
N GLN A 195 -27.74 -31.25 -7.87
CA GLN A 195 -27.62 -32.70 -8.07
C GLN A 195 -28.57 -33.47 -7.14
N GLU A 196 -28.75 -33.01 -5.91
CA GLU A 196 -29.70 -33.60 -4.97
C GLU A 196 -31.16 -33.44 -5.46
N LYS A 197 -31.52 -32.28 -6.01
CA LYS A 197 -32.85 -32.03 -6.59
C LYS A 197 -33.14 -32.81 -7.88
N THR A 198 -32.12 -33.31 -8.58
CA THR A 198 -32.27 -34.07 -9.84
C THR A 198 -32.28 -35.59 -9.64
N GLN A 199 -32.16 -36.09 -8.42
CA GLN A 199 -32.42 -37.48 -8.06
C GLN A 199 -33.79 -37.60 -7.36
N PRO A 200 -34.93 -37.47 -8.07
CA PRO A 200 -36.22 -37.78 -7.47
C PRO A 200 -36.32 -39.29 -7.22
N GLU A 201 -36.81 -39.61 -6.02
CA GLU A 201 -37.34 -40.89 -5.55
C GLU A 201 -37.64 -41.90 -6.66
N ILE A 202 -36.80 -42.93 -6.79
CA ILE A 202 -37.27 -44.22 -7.31
C ILE A 202 -38.28 -44.69 -6.27
N LYS A 203 -39.56 -44.42 -6.53
CA LYS A 203 -40.68 -44.98 -5.79
C LYS A 203 -40.58 -46.50 -5.93
N GLU A 204 -40.26 -47.18 -4.82
CA GLU A 204 -40.50 -48.60 -4.69
C GLU A 204 -42.02 -48.80 -4.69
N GLU A 205 -42.54 -49.33 -5.80
CA GLU A 205 -43.84 -50.02 -5.87
C GLU A 205 -43.73 -51.43 -5.27
#